data_AF-A0A6M8I1E3-F1
#
_entry.id   AF-A0A6M8I1E3-F1
#
_cell.length_a   1.000
_cell.length_b   1.000
_cell.length_c   1.000
_cell.angle_alpha   90.00
_cell.angle_beta   90.00
_cell.angle_gamma   90.00
#
_symmetry.space_group_name_H-M   'P 1'
#
loop_
_entity.id
_entity.type
_entity.pdbx_description
1 polymer ?
#
loop_
_entity_poly.entity_id
_entity_poly.type
_entity_poly.pdbx_seq_one_letter_code
_entity_poly.pdbx_strand_id
1 'polypeptide(L)'
;MRTDKPQVTTDELFELLKRTSLTTILVEGKDDIIFYRKIEEELREYNIDMLPAGNKNSVLELRDRISQISVLATVIFIVDKDLWVHSNPGEDLCPVGVLTTDGYSIENDLFADGDIEALLDTRELDQYHSDIVKFLKWYALAVSRALHGKDSAFRTHPGKVLDDIDFYLEQTKLSEGEAYPVDLLDFIKTNYKRVLRGKSLIAIAQRRFSANGRDVKHSTKQLIAFGASRRGENFRRICKLIRGELA
;
A
#
# COMPACT_ATOMS: atom_id res chain seq x y z
N MET A 1 23.43 -7.17 18.03
CA MET A 1 23.44 -6.01 17.12
C MET A 1 23.03 -6.49 15.75
N ARG A 2 21.85 -6.11 15.24
CA ARG A 2 21.55 -6.29 13.81
C ARG A 2 22.39 -5.25 13.09
N THR A 3 23.29 -5.70 12.23
CA THR A 3 23.99 -4.84 11.29
C THR A 3 22.96 -4.29 10.32
N ASP A 4 22.57 -3.03 10.50
CA ASP A 4 21.81 -2.33 9.46
C ASP A 4 22.69 -2.33 8.22
N LYS A 5 22.24 -3.07 7.19
CA LYS A 5 22.90 -3.02 5.89
C LYS A 5 22.87 -1.56 5.43
N PRO A 6 23.99 -1.00 4.93
CA PRO A 6 23.99 0.34 4.39
C PRO A 6 22.88 0.44 3.34
N GLN A 7 21.95 1.37 3.54
CA GLN A 7 20.92 1.68 2.56
C GLN A 7 21.50 2.69 1.57
N VAL A 8 21.21 2.46 0.28
CA VAL A 8 21.58 3.39 -0.78
C VAL A 8 20.85 4.70 -0.55
N THR A 9 21.60 5.81 -0.57
CA THR A 9 21.07 7.16 -0.39
C THR A 9 20.39 7.68 -1.66
N THR A 10 19.55 8.72 -1.53
CA THR A 10 18.94 9.37 -2.69
C THR A 10 19.99 9.96 -3.63
N ASP A 11 21.12 10.46 -3.11
CA ASP A 11 22.23 10.96 -3.93
C ASP A 11 22.92 9.86 -4.75
N GLU A 12 23.15 8.70 -4.15
CA GLU A 12 23.73 7.55 -4.86
C GLU A 12 22.78 7.03 -5.94
N LEU A 13 21.48 6.94 -5.64
CA LEU A 13 20.46 6.56 -6.63
C LEU A 13 20.37 7.58 -7.76
N PHE A 14 20.44 8.88 -7.44
CA PHE A 14 20.43 9.93 -8.46
C PHE A 14 21.63 9.83 -9.41
N GLU A 15 22.83 9.60 -8.88
CA GLU A 15 24.03 9.41 -9.71
C GLU A 15 23.98 8.13 -10.54
N LEU A 16 23.35 7.06 -10.04
CA LEU A 16 23.09 5.84 -10.81
C LEU A 16 22.16 6.13 -11.99
N LEU A 17 21.00 6.77 -11.72
CA LEU A 17 19.97 7.06 -12.71
C LEU A 17 20.45 8.02 -13.80
N LYS A 18 21.37 8.92 -13.48
CA LYS A 18 22.02 9.80 -14.47
C LYS A 18 22.88 9.05 -15.49
N ARG A 19 23.44 7.91 -15.10
CA ARG A 19 24.47 7.19 -15.87
C ARG A 19 23.94 5.92 -16.51
N THR A 20 22.80 5.41 -16.05
CA THR A 20 22.17 4.22 -16.62
C THR A 20 21.63 4.51 -18.02
N SER A 21 21.77 3.53 -18.91
CA SER A 21 21.07 3.45 -20.19
C SER A 21 19.88 2.47 -20.14
N LEU A 22 19.68 1.82 -18.99
CA LEU A 22 18.60 0.87 -18.76
C LEU A 22 17.37 1.60 -18.25
N THR A 23 16.23 1.36 -18.89
CA THR A 23 14.95 1.90 -18.42
C THR A 23 14.69 1.43 -16.99
N THR A 24 14.50 2.37 -16.07
CA THR A 24 14.45 2.07 -14.64
C THR A 24 13.11 2.52 -14.05
N ILE A 25 12.44 1.63 -13.33
CA ILE A 25 11.21 1.92 -12.61
C ILE A 25 11.53 2.02 -11.13
N LEU A 26 11.44 3.24 -10.58
CA LEU A 26 11.61 3.48 -9.16
C LEU A 26 10.34 3.15 -8.40
N VAL A 27 10.51 2.40 -7.31
CA VAL A 27 9.45 1.97 -6.41
C VAL A 27 9.83 2.24 -4.95
N GLU A 28 8.87 2.29 -4.04
CA GLU A 28 9.17 2.59 -2.63
C GLU A 28 9.93 1.46 -1.93
N GLY A 29 9.31 0.29 -1.82
CA GLY A 29 9.71 -0.74 -0.88
C GLY A 29 10.33 -1.97 -1.53
N LYS A 30 11.24 -2.62 -0.79
CA LYS A 30 11.73 -3.97 -1.11
C LYS A 30 10.74 -5.08 -0.73
N ASP A 31 9.78 -4.79 0.14
CA ASP A 31 8.84 -5.79 0.65
C ASP A 31 7.88 -6.26 -0.46
N ASP A 32 7.72 -5.43 -1.51
CA ASP A 32 6.85 -5.63 -2.66
C ASP A 32 7.58 -6.24 -3.87
N ILE A 33 8.84 -6.66 -3.68
CA ILE A 33 9.70 -7.18 -4.74
C ILE A 33 9.08 -8.38 -5.47
N ILE A 34 8.22 -9.16 -4.81
CA ILE A 34 7.52 -10.28 -5.45
C ILE A 34 6.59 -9.78 -6.56
N PHE A 35 5.84 -8.70 -6.30
CA PHE A 35 4.96 -8.09 -7.29
C PHE A 35 5.76 -7.40 -8.39
N TYR A 36 6.75 -6.58 -8.02
CA TYR A 36 7.55 -5.87 -9.00
C TYR A 36 8.36 -6.78 -9.91
N ARG A 37 8.87 -7.91 -9.41
CA ARG A 37 9.47 -8.95 -10.26
C ARG A 37 8.49 -9.53 -11.26
N LYS A 38 7.22 -9.69 -10.91
CA LYS A 38 6.20 -10.18 -11.84
C LYS A 38 5.89 -9.16 -12.94
N ILE A 39 5.96 -7.87 -12.62
CA ILE A 39 5.89 -6.78 -13.63
C ILE A 39 7.12 -6.82 -14.53
N GLU A 40 8.32 -6.93 -13.97
CA GLU A 40 9.58 -7.03 -14.71
C GLU A 40 9.56 -8.22 -15.69
N GLU A 41 9.12 -9.40 -15.22
CA GLU A 41 8.92 -10.59 -16.06
C GLU A 41 7.92 -10.36 -17.21
N GLU A 42 6.81 -9.66 -16.93
CA GLU A 42 5.75 -9.36 -17.89
C GLU A 42 6.19 -8.35 -18.95
N LEU A 43 7.07 -7.41 -18.59
CA LEU A 43 7.56 -6.33 -19.43
C LEU A 43 9.00 -6.56 -19.91
N ARG A 44 9.47 -7.81 -19.88
CA ARG A 44 10.85 -8.18 -20.23
C ARG A 44 11.31 -7.70 -21.62
N GLU A 45 10.37 -7.53 -22.55
CA GLU A 45 10.63 -7.05 -23.91
C GLU A 45 11.13 -5.59 -23.95
N TYR A 46 10.80 -4.80 -22.93
CA TYR A 46 11.25 -3.42 -22.77
C TYR A 46 12.57 -3.30 -22.02
N ASN A 47 13.14 -4.43 -21.55
CA ASN A 47 14.39 -4.47 -20.80
C ASN A 47 14.40 -3.45 -19.64
N ILE A 48 13.42 -3.56 -18.75
CA ILE A 48 13.25 -2.66 -17.59
C ILE A 48 13.92 -3.23 -16.34
N ASP A 49 14.34 -2.35 -15.43
CA ASP A 49 14.79 -2.70 -14.06
C ASP A 49 13.87 -2.09 -13.01
N MET A 50 13.59 -2.83 -11.94
CA MET A 50 12.74 -2.40 -10.83
C MET A 50 13.64 -2.03 -9.63
N LEU A 51 13.80 -0.74 -9.36
CA LEU A 51 14.77 -0.23 -8.39
C LEU A 51 14.08 0.38 -7.15
N PRO A 52 14.22 -0.21 -5.95
CA PRO A 52 13.64 0.35 -4.74
C PRO A 52 14.40 1.58 -4.24
N ALA A 53 13.69 2.69 -4.00
CA ALA A 53 14.20 3.95 -3.48
C ALA A 53 14.06 4.10 -1.95
N GLY A 54 13.43 3.14 -1.28
CA GLY A 54 13.32 3.05 0.19
C GLY A 54 11.99 3.56 0.75
N ASN A 55 11.48 4.69 0.28
CA ASN A 55 10.20 5.26 0.69
C ASN A 55 9.64 6.24 -0.35
N LYS A 56 8.36 6.61 -0.20
CA LYS A 56 7.68 7.61 -1.03
C LYS A 56 8.44 8.92 -1.20
N ASN A 57 8.96 9.52 -0.13
CA ASN A 57 9.66 10.81 -0.21
C ASN A 57 10.91 10.70 -1.09
N SER A 58 11.66 9.59 -0.97
CA SER A 58 12.83 9.33 -1.81
C SER A 58 12.47 9.17 -3.29
N VAL A 59 11.35 8.49 -3.61
CA VAL A 59 10.87 8.39 -5.00
C VAL A 59 10.50 9.77 -5.56
N LEU A 60 9.76 10.57 -4.78
CA LEU A 60 9.31 11.90 -5.21
C LEU A 60 10.47 12.90 -5.34
N GLU A 61 11.43 12.89 -4.40
CA GLU A 61 12.66 13.69 -4.49
C GLU A 61 13.45 13.36 -5.76
N LEU A 62 13.64 12.06 -6.04
CA LEU A 62 14.35 11.62 -7.24
C LEU A 62 13.61 12.03 -8.51
N ARG A 63 12.27 11.93 -8.53
CA ARG A 63 11.44 12.41 -9.64
C ARG A 63 11.70 13.89 -9.92
N ASP A 64 11.65 14.72 -8.88
CA ASP A 64 11.86 16.16 -9.03
C ASP A 64 13.26 16.47 -9.55
N ARG A 65 14.29 15.84 -8.99
CA ARG A 65 15.69 16.02 -9.45
C ARG A 65 15.91 15.54 -10.88
N ILE A 66 15.34 14.41 -11.27
CA ILE A 66 15.49 13.84 -12.62
C ILE A 66 14.75 14.72 -13.65
N SER A 67 13.57 15.24 -13.32
CA SER A 67 12.81 16.13 -14.21
C SER A 67 13.52 17.45 -14.54
N GLN A 68 14.50 17.85 -13.72
CA GLN A 68 15.30 19.07 -13.93
C GLN A 68 16.48 18.87 -14.88
N ILE A 69 16.77 17.63 -15.28
CA ILE A 69 17.91 17.29 -16.12
C ILE A 69 17.47 16.40 -17.29
N SER A 70 18.31 16.33 -18.32
CA SER A 70 18.18 15.29 -19.34
C SER A 70 18.96 14.07 -18.88
N VAL A 71 18.26 12.93 -18.78
CA VAL A 71 18.87 11.62 -18.53
C VAL A 71 18.80 10.77 -19.80
N LEU A 72 19.72 9.80 -19.91
CA LEU A 72 19.84 8.95 -21.09
C LEU A 72 18.72 7.90 -21.18
N ALA A 73 18.29 7.37 -20.03
CA ALA A 73 17.28 6.34 -19.94
C ALA A 73 15.93 6.91 -19.49
N THR A 74 14.84 6.26 -19.89
CA THR A 74 13.52 6.51 -19.33
C THR A 74 13.51 6.10 -17.86
N VAL A 75 12.99 6.98 -16.99
CA VAL A 75 12.80 6.69 -15.57
C VAL A 75 11.32 6.85 -15.23
N ILE A 76 10.71 5.79 -14.70
CA ILE A 76 9.29 5.76 -14.31
C ILE A 76 9.21 5.70 -12.80
N PHE A 77 8.26 6.42 -12.21
CA PHE A 77 8.13 6.53 -10.75
C PHE A 77 6.79 5.93 -10.31
N ILE A 78 6.81 5.00 -9.36
CA ILE A 78 5.61 4.38 -8.78
C ILE A 78 5.61 4.55 -7.26
N VAL A 79 4.49 5.05 -6.72
CA VAL A 79 4.28 5.21 -5.27
C VAL A 79 2.92 4.68 -4.83
N ASP A 80 2.82 4.28 -3.56
CA ASP A 80 1.57 3.99 -2.90
C ASP A 80 0.77 5.29 -2.72
N LYS A 81 -0.57 5.23 -2.75
CA LYS A 81 -1.40 6.42 -2.47
C LYS A 81 -1.34 6.85 -1.01
N ASP A 82 -1.12 5.92 -0.09
CA ASP A 82 -1.26 6.15 1.35
C ASP A 82 -2.58 6.88 1.67
N LEU A 83 -2.53 7.93 2.49
CA LEU A 83 -3.68 8.76 2.87
C LEU A 83 -4.28 9.53 1.69
N TRP A 84 -3.63 9.60 0.52
CA TRP A 84 -4.22 10.24 -0.66
C TRP A 84 -5.48 9.52 -1.15
N VAL A 85 -5.72 8.26 -0.75
CA VAL A 85 -7.01 7.59 -1.03
C VAL A 85 -8.21 8.22 -0.33
N HIS A 86 -7.97 9.10 0.64
CA HIS A 86 -8.98 9.82 1.39
C HIS A 86 -9.08 11.30 0.96
N SER A 87 -8.39 11.72 -0.11
CA SER A 87 -8.52 13.10 -0.61
C SER A 87 -9.92 13.34 -1.17
N ASN A 88 -10.34 14.61 -1.17
CA ASN A 88 -11.64 14.96 -1.70
C ASN A 88 -11.70 14.70 -3.22
N PRO A 89 -12.87 14.34 -3.77
CA PRO A 89 -13.05 14.27 -5.21
C PRO A 89 -12.64 15.59 -5.88
N GLY A 90 -11.67 15.53 -6.81
CA GLY A 90 -11.13 16.70 -7.50
C GLY A 90 -9.82 17.26 -6.92
N GLU A 91 -9.41 16.82 -5.74
CA GLU A 91 -8.05 17.05 -5.23
C GLU A 91 -7.12 15.96 -5.77
N ASP A 92 -6.43 16.27 -6.86
CA ASP A 92 -5.33 15.43 -7.33
C ASP A 92 -4.09 15.71 -6.50
N LEU A 93 -3.91 14.90 -5.45
CA LEU A 93 -2.69 14.91 -4.64
C LEU A 93 -1.54 14.15 -5.31
N CYS A 94 -1.78 13.50 -6.45
CA CYS A 94 -0.75 12.77 -7.18
C CYS A 94 0.13 13.75 -7.96
N PRO A 95 1.45 13.76 -7.75
CA PRO A 95 2.35 14.55 -8.57
C PRO A 95 2.30 14.08 -10.04
N VAL A 96 2.37 15.02 -10.97
CA VAL A 96 2.43 14.74 -12.42
C VAL A 96 3.57 13.76 -12.75
N GLY A 97 3.37 12.81 -13.67
CA GLY A 97 4.44 11.88 -14.05
C GLY A 97 4.84 10.89 -12.94
N VAL A 98 3.97 10.68 -11.94
CA VAL A 98 4.11 9.61 -10.95
C VAL A 98 2.92 8.67 -11.10
N LEU A 99 3.20 7.39 -11.27
CA LEU A 99 2.18 6.34 -11.28
C LEU A 99 1.85 5.95 -9.84
N THR A 100 0.60 5.56 -9.59
CA THR A 100 0.15 5.17 -8.25
C THR A 100 -0.56 3.82 -8.22
N THR A 101 -0.55 3.21 -7.04
CA THR A 101 -1.48 2.12 -6.68
C THR A 101 -2.94 2.56 -6.83
N ASP A 102 -3.87 1.62 -6.98
CA ASP A 102 -5.28 1.99 -7.01
C ASP A 102 -5.80 2.23 -5.59
N GLY A 103 -5.52 1.28 -4.70
CA GLY A 103 -5.78 1.36 -3.28
C GLY A 103 -4.69 2.08 -2.49
N TYR A 104 -4.80 2.00 -1.17
CA TYR A 104 -3.94 2.67 -0.20
C TYR A 104 -2.47 2.32 -0.44
N SER A 105 -2.17 1.04 -0.62
CA SER A 105 -0.85 0.56 -0.98
C SER A 105 -0.94 -0.62 -1.92
N ILE A 106 0.20 -1.13 -2.38
CA ILE A 106 0.23 -2.28 -3.26
C ILE A 106 -0.38 -3.53 -2.63
N GLU A 107 -0.33 -3.69 -1.30
CA GLU A 107 -1.01 -4.80 -0.64
C GLU A 107 -2.54 -4.76 -0.85
N ASN A 108 -3.15 -3.59 -1.01
CA ASN A 108 -4.57 -3.47 -1.33
C ASN A 108 -4.87 -3.96 -2.74
N ASP A 109 -4.08 -3.53 -3.71
CA ASP A 109 -4.20 -3.93 -5.11
C ASP A 109 -4.06 -5.46 -5.24
N LEU A 110 -3.10 -6.05 -4.52
CA LEU A 110 -2.87 -7.49 -4.46
C LEU A 110 -3.96 -8.26 -3.71
N PHE A 111 -4.50 -7.68 -2.65
CA PHE A 111 -5.62 -8.26 -1.91
C PHE A 111 -6.87 -8.36 -2.79
N ALA A 112 -7.14 -7.33 -3.58
CA ALA A 112 -8.23 -7.30 -4.54
C ALA A 112 -7.99 -8.26 -5.72
N ASP A 113 -6.81 -8.20 -6.36
CA ASP A 113 -6.46 -9.07 -7.49
C ASP A 113 -6.43 -10.55 -7.11
N GLY A 114 -6.07 -10.85 -5.86
CA GLY A 114 -6.05 -12.21 -5.31
C GLY A 114 -7.41 -12.75 -4.91
N ASP A 115 -8.44 -11.90 -4.83
CA ASP A 115 -9.74 -12.23 -4.22
C ASP A 115 -9.56 -12.96 -2.87
N ILE A 116 -8.73 -12.39 -2.00
CA ILE A 116 -8.21 -13.09 -0.81
C ILE A 116 -9.34 -13.53 0.14
N GLU A 117 -10.43 -12.78 0.23
CA GLU A 117 -11.60 -13.15 1.04
C GLU A 117 -12.28 -14.43 0.57
N ALA A 118 -12.24 -14.74 -0.73
CA ALA A 118 -12.82 -15.98 -1.26
C ALA A 118 -12.07 -17.24 -0.82
N LEU A 119 -10.89 -17.10 -0.18
CA LEU A 119 -10.15 -18.20 0.44
C LEU A 119 -10.61 -18.49 1.88
N LEU A 120 -11.51 -17.66 2.45
CA LEU A 120 -12.09 -17.88 3.77
C LEU A 120 -13.35 -18.73 3.63
N ASP A 121 -13.57 -19.65 4.57
CA ASP A 121 -14.89 -20.29 4.69
C ASP A 121 -15.94 -19.29 5.24
N THR A 122 -17.22 -19.68 5.21
CA THR A 122 -18.32 -18.81 5.65
C THR A 122 -18.15 -18.30 7.09
N ARG A 123 -17.72 -19.17 8.01
CA ARG A 123 -17.55 -18.81 9.42
C ARG A 123 -16.36 -17.88 9.61
N GLU A 124 -15.27 -18.15 8.91
CA GLU A 124 -14.07 -17.31 8.92
C GLU A 124 -14.35 -15.93 8.33
N LEU A 125 -15.14 -15.86 7.25
CA LEU A 125 -15.54 -14.62 6.60
C LEU A 125 -16.40 -13.75 7.53
N ASP A 126 -17.37 -14.35 8.24
CA ASP A 126 -18.20 -13.62 9.22
C ASP A 126 -17.34 -13.01 10.35
N GLN A 127 -16.37 -13.78 10.85
CA GLN A 127 -15.44 -13.31 11.87
C GLN A 127 -14.51 -12.21 11.34
N TYR A 128 -14.03 -12.37 10.10
CA TYR A 128 -13.22 -11.34 9.43
C TYR A 128 -14.00 -10.03 9.29
N HIS A 129 -15.24 -10.09 8.80
CA HIS A 129 -16.09 -8.90 8.67
C HIS A 129 -16.40 -8.25 10.02
N SER A 130 -16.62 -9.03 11.07
CA SER A 130 -16.78 -8.50 12.43
C SER A 130 -15.52 -7.75 12.90
N ASP A 131 -14.33 -8.32 12.68
CA ASP A 131 -13.05 -7.67 12.99
C ASP A 131 -12.87 -6.38 12.17
N ILE A 132 -13.19 -6.40 10.87
CA ILE A 132 -13.17 -5.22 10.00
C ILE A 132 -14.10 -4.13 10.55
N VAL A 133 -15.37 -4.42 10.80
CA VAL A 133 -16.34 -3.41 11.27
C VAL A 133 -15.89 -2.76 12.57
N LYS A 134 -15.34 -3.52 13.52
CA LYS A 134 -14.78 -2.97 14.77
C LYS A 134 -13.56 -2.09 14.47
N PHE A 135 -12.63 -2.58 13.66
CA PHE A 135 -11.42 -1.83 13.31
C PHE A 135 -11.73 -0.52 12.58
N LEU A 136 -12.68 -0.52 11.64
CA LEU A 136 -13.07 0.65 10.86
C LEU A 136 -13.56 1.81 11.73
N LYS A 137 -14.26 1.51 12.83
CA LYS A 137 -14.71 2.56 13.76
C LYS A 137 -13.55 3.32 14.39
N TRP A 138 -12.51 2.61 14.81
CA TRP A 138 -11.30 3.25 15.30
C TRP A 138 -10.52 3.94 14.17
N TYR A 139 -10.38 3.25 13.04
CA TYR A 139 -9.57 3.72 11.91
C TYR A 139 -10.11 5.03 11.30
N ALA A 140 -11.42 5.17 11.13
CA ALA A 140 -12.02 6.39 10.59
C ALA A 140 -11.71 7.62 11.45
N LEU A 141 -11.82 7.49 12.78
CA LEU A 141 -11.48 8.58 13.69
C LEU A 141 -9.97 8.89 13.68
N ALA A 142 -9.13 7.85 13.71
CA ALA A 142 -7.68 8.01 13.65
C ALA A 142 -7.23 8.69 12.33
N VAL A 143 -7.75 8.25 11.19
CA VAL A 143 -7.46 8.86 9.88
C VAL A 143 -7.95 10.30 9.83
N SER A 144 -9.19 10.57 10.29
CA SER A 144 -9.71 11.94 10.33
C SER A 144 -8.79 12.87 11.13
N ARG A 145 -8.31 12.43 12.31
CA ARG A 145 -7.34 13.18 13.11
C ARG A 145 -6.04 13.46 12.34
N ALA A 146 -5.50 12.44 11.65
CA ALA A 146 -4.29 12.58 10.85
C ALA A 146 -4.46 13.58 9.69
N LEU A 147 -5.59 13.54 8.99
CA LEU A 147 -5.90 14.46 7.88
C LEU A 147 -6.03 15.91 8.35
N HIS A 148 -6.46 16.13 9.59
CA HIS A 148 -6.54 17.45 10.22
C HIS A 148 -5.24 17.85 10.96
N GLY A 149 -4.13 17.16 10.70
CA GLY A 149 -2.81 17.50 11.26
C GLY A 149 -2.66 17.23 12.77
N LYS A 150 -3.56 16.45 13.37
CA LYS A 150 -3.45 16.02 14.77
C LYS A 150 -2.62 14.75 14.89
N ASP A 151 -2.03 14.55 16.07
CA ASP A 151 -1.37 13.27 16.38
C ASP A 151 -2.35 12.11 16.25
N SER A 152 -1.92 11.04 15.59
CA SER A 152 -2.80 9.95 15.21
C SER A 152 -2.07 8.62 15.16
N ALA A 153 -2.70 7.65 15.83
CA ALA A 153 -2.22 6.29 15.89
C ALA A 153 -2.71 5.42 14.71
N PHE A 154 -3.15 5.98 13.57
CA PHE A 154 -3.79 5.22 12.46
C PHE A 154 -2.92 4.09 11.88
N ARG A 155 -1.60 4.13 12.10
CA ARG A 155 -0.65 3.07 11.70
C ARG A 155 -0.53 1.92 12.71
N THR A 156 -1.27 1.97 13.82
CA THR A 156 -1.27 0.93 14.87
C THR A 156 -1.65 -0.43 14.31
N HIS A 157 -0.93 -1.46 14.75
CA HIS A 157 -1.19 -2.83 14.31
C HIS A 157 -2.58 -3.32 14.76
N PRO A 158 -3.36 -4.03 13.92
CA PRO A 158 -4.71 -4.45 14.25
C PRO A 158 -4.87 -5.25 15.55
N GLY A 159 -3.86 -6.06 15.92
CA GLY A 159 -3.89 -6.78 17.21
C GLY A 159 -4.04 -5.84 18.41
N LYS A 160 -3.35 -4.70 18.42
CA LYS A 160 -3.49 -3.71 19.51
C LYS A 160 -4.86 -3.05 19.51
N VAL A 161 -5.47 -2.84 18.35
CA VAL A 161 -6.80 -2.21 18.24
C VAL A 161 -7.92 -3.19 18.61
N LEU A 162 -7.80 -4.44 18.17
CA LEU A 162 -8.86 -5.43 18.28
C LEU A 162 -8.86 -6.17 19.62
N ASP A 163 -7.67 -6.43 20.17
CA ASP A 163 -7.48 -7.30 21.33
C ASP A 163 -7.31 -6.53 22.65
N ASP A 164 -6.95 -5.24 22.61
CA ASP A 164 -6.84 -4.38 23.79
C ASP A 164 -8.03 -3.42 23.88
N ILE A 165 -8.94 -3.71 24.82
CA ILE A 165 -10.17 -2.94 25.00
C ILE A 165 -9.92 -1.54 25.53
N ASP A 166 -8.94 -1.36 26.43
CA ASP A 166 -8.63 -0.07 27.03
C ASP A 166 -8.04 0.86 25.98
N PHE A 167 -7.12 0.35 25.16
CA PHE A 167 -6.60 1.08 24.01
C PHE A 167 -7.72 1.45 23.03
N TYR A 168 -8.61 0.52 22.70
CA TYR A 168 -9.71 0.77 21.78
C TYR A 168 -10.64 1.87 22.31
N LEU A 169 -11.07 1.78 23.57
CA LEU A 169 -11.97 2.76 24.18
C LEU A 169 -11.33 4.13 24.27
N GLU A 170 -10.07 4.21 24.68
CA GLU A 170 -9.35 5.48 24.77
C GLU A 170 -9.18 6.13 23.39
N GLN A 171 -8.79 5.35 22.39
CA GLN A 171 -8.55 5.88 21.04
C GLN A 171 -9.84 6.21 20.28
N THR A 172 -10.98 5.65 20.68
CA THR A 172 -12.31 5.97 20.11
C THR A 172 -13.05 7.07 20.86
N LYS A 173 -12.52 7.55 21.99
CA LYS A 173 -13.06 8.68 22.73
C LYS A 173 -12.85 9.98 21.95
N LEU A 174 -13.90 10.78 21.83
CA LEU A 174 -13.84 12.10 21.20
C LEU A 174 -13.23 13.12 22.17
N SER A 175 -12.40 14.01 21.64
CA SER A 175 -11.98 15.22 22.38
C SER A 175 -13.15 16.21 22.51
N GLU A 176 -13.02 17.16 23.42
CA GLU A 176 -14.02 18.23 23.56
C GLU A 176 -14.20 18.98 22.23
N GLY A 177 -15.44 19.10 21.78
CA GLY A 177 -15.79 19.72 20.50
C GLY A 177 -15.46 18.89 19.24
N GLU A 178 -14.92 17.68 19.38
CA GLU A 178 -14.65 16.80 18.24
C GLU A 178 -15.91 16.02 17.83
N ALA A 179 -16.25 16.08 16.55
CA ALA A 179 -17.32 15.26 15.98
C ALA A 179 -16.74 13.96 15.40
N TYR A 180 -17.48 12.87 15.56
CA TYR A 180 -17.11 11.60 14.95
C TYR A 180 -17.29 11.67 13.41
N PRO A 181 -16.33 11.22 12.59
CA PRO A 181 -16.36 11.41 11.14
C PRO A 181 -17.23 10.34 10.45
N VAL A 182 -18.55 10.49 10.53
CA VAL A 182 -19.53 9.52 10.02
C VAL A 182 -19.39 9.31 8.50
N ASP A 183 -19.28 10.40 7.72
CA ASP A 183 -19.17 10.31 6.26
C ASP A 183 -17.91 9.56 5.82
N LEU A 184 -16.78 9.84 6.49
CA LEU A 184 -15.52 9.13 6.25
C LEU A 184 -15.65 7.64 6.61
N LEU A 185 -16.29 7.32 7.74
CA LEU A 185 -16.52 5.93 8.13
C LEU A 185 -17.34 5.19 7.07
N ASP A 186 -18.42 5.79 6.57
CA ASP A 186 -19.30 5.14 5.60
C ASP A 186 -18.63 5.00 4.22
N PHE A 187 -17.83 5.99 3.82
CA PHE A 187 -16.93 5.87 2.66
C PHE A 187 -15.95 4.70 2.82
N ILE A 188 -15.26 4.61 3.96
CA ILE A 188 -14.29 3.55 4.22
C ILE A 188 -14.98 2.18 4.28
N LYS A 189 -16.13 2.05 4.94
CA LYS A 189 -16.89 0.77 4.98
C LYS A 189 -17.23 0.26 3.59
N THR A 190 -17.65 1.14 2.69
CA THR A 190 -18.04 0.75 1.33
C THR A 190 -16.82 0.38 0.47
N ASN A 191 -15.64 0.92 0.79
CA ASN A 191 -14.43 0.80 -0.02
C ASN A 191 -13.23 0.17 0.72
N TYR A 192 -13.46 -0.57 1.81
CA TYR A 192 -12.41 -0.87 2.79
C TYR A 192 -11.23 -1.63 2.18
N LYS A 193 -11.49 -2.57 1.24
CA LYS A 193 -10.44 -3.32 0.54
C LYS A 193 -9.45 -2.40 -0.18
N ARG A 194 -9.95 -1.26 -0.67
CA ARG A 194 -9.18 -0.26 -1.40
C ARG A 194 -8.55 0.78 -0.47
N VAL A 195 -9.29 1.32 0.51
CA VAL A 195 -8.88 2.54 1.22
C VAL A 195 -8.34 2.32 2.64
N LEU A 196 -8.54 1.13 3.22
CA LEU A 196 -7.92 0.79 4.50
C LEU A 196 -6.44 0.49 4.28
N ARG A 197 -5.57 0.93 5.18
CA ARG A 197 -4.12 0.66 5.11
C ARG A 197 -3.81 -0.82 4.82
N GLY A 198 -3.18 -1.11 3.68
CA GLY A 198 -2.99 -2.49 3.18
C GLY A 198 -2.37 -3.46 4.18
N LYS A 199 -1.32 -3.05 4.90
CA LYS A 199 -0.72 -3.85 5.98
C LYS A 199 -1.70 -4.21 7.09
N SER A 200 -2.61 -3.30 7.43
CA SER A 200 -3.66 -3.54 8.40
C SER A 200 -4.73 -4.49 7.83
N LEU A 201 -5.12 -4.31 6.56
CA LEU A 201 -6.08 -5.18 5.87
C LEU A 201 -5.64 -6.64 5.88
N ILE A 202 -4.39 -6.86 5.45
CA ILE A 202 -3.77 -8.19 5.42
C ILE A 202 -3.60 -8.75 6.83
N ALA A 203 -3.18 -7.94 7.81
CA ALA A 203 -3.01 -8.42 9.18
C ALA A 203 -4.34 -8.84 9.83
N ILE A 204 -5.46 -8.18 9.51
CA ILE A 204 -6.79 -8.59 9.97
C ILE A 204 -7.17 -9.93 9.34
N ALA A 205 -7.00 -10.08 8.02
CA ALA A 205 -7.25 -11.35 7.33
C ALA A 205 -6.38 -12.49 7.89
N GLN A 206 -5.11 -12.18 8.19
CA GLN A 206 -4.14 -13.13 8.74
C GLN A 206 -4.59 -13.77 10.06
N ARG A 207 -5.43 -13.07 10.86
CA ARG A 207 -6.00 -13.64 12.09
C ARG A 207 -6.86 -14.88 11.81
N ARG A 208 -7.50 -14.96 10.64
CA ARG A 208 -8.25 -16.15 10.20
C ARG A 208 -7.32 -17.18 9.55
N PHE A 209 -6.49 -16.75 8.60
CA PHE A 209 -5.57 -17.65 7.88
C PHE A 209 -4.52 -18.34 8.76
N SER A 210 -4.21 -17.80 9.93
CA SER A 210 -3.28 -18.41 10.89
C SER A 210 -3.94 -19.10 12.08
N ALA A 211 -5.28 -19.06 12.16
CA ALA A 211 -6.05 -19.57 13.29
C ALA A 211 -5.73 -21.04 13.61
N ASN A 212 -5.78 -21.37 14.89
CA ASN A 212 -5.63 -22.75 15.33
C ASN A 212 -6.85 -23.57 14.87
N GLY A 213 -6.59 -24.76 14.32
CA GLY A 213 -7.64 -25.63 13.79
C GLY A 213 -7.98 -25.40 12.30
N ARG A 214 -7.35 -24.43 11.62
CA ARG A 214 -7.45 -24.31 10.16
C ARG A 214 -6.54 -25.34 9.48
N ASP A 215 -7.09 -26.11 8.54
CA ASP A 215 -6.37 -27.16 7.82
C ASP A 215 -5.22 -26.61 6.97
N VAL A 216 -5.50 -25.57 6.20
CA VAL A 216 -4.52 -24.90 5.33
C VAL A 216 -4.27 -23.49 5.84
N LYS A 217 -3.06 -23.25 6.35
CA LYS A 217 -2.63 -21.94 6.82
C LYS A 217 -1.85 -21.20 5.74
N HIS A 218 -2.07 -19.89 5.67
CA HIS A 218 -1.32 -19.01 4.79
C HIS A 218 -0.58 -17.96 5.62
N SER A 219 0.68 -17.72 5.28
CA SER A 219 1.43 -16.56 5.75
C SER A 219 1.10 -15.33 4.92
N THR A 220 1.33 -14.14 5.47
CA THR A 220 1.21 -12.87 4.73
C THR A 220 1.95 -12.90 3.39
N LYS A 221 3.18 -13.42 3.37
CA LYS A 221 3.97 -13.53 2.13
C LYS A 221 3.31 -14.43 1.09
N GLN A 222 2.67 -15.52 1.50
CA GLN A 222 1.95 -16.41 0.59
C GLN A 222 0.69 -15.76 0.04
N LEU A 223 -0.06 -14.99 0.85
CA LEU A 223 -1.23 -14.24 0.38
C LEU A 223 -0.85 -13.18 -0.66
N ILE A 224 0.21 -12.41 -0.39
CA ILE A 224 0.75 -11.41 -1.33
C ILE A 224 1.24 -12.06 -2.61
N ALA A 225 2.00 -13.16 -2.51
CA ALA A 225 2.46 -13.90 -3.70
C ALA A 225 1.29 -14.48 -4.52
N PHE A 226 0.25 -14.97 -3.85
CA PHE A 226 -0.97 -15.46 -4.49
C PHE A 226 -1.66 -14.34 -5.27
N GLY A 227 -1.90 -13.19 -4.65
CA GLY A 227 -2.45 -12.01 -5.33
C GLY A 227 -1.65 -11.60 -6.55
N ALA A 228 -0.31 -11.51 -6.42
CA ALA A 228 0.56 -11.15 -7.53
C ALA A 228 0.52 -12.17 -8.68
N SER A 229 0.35 -13.46 -8.37
CA SER A 229 0.29 -14.54 -9.37
C SER A 229 -0.99 -14.53 -10.20
N ARG A 230 -2.09 -13.96 -9.67
CA ARG A 230 -3.38 -13.87 -10.38
C ARG A 230 -3.36 -12.89 -11.55
N ARG A 231 -2.43 -11.92 -11.54
CA ARG A 231 -2.31 -10.87 -12.56
C ARG A 231 -3.67 -10.21 -12.85
N GLY A 232 -4.34 -9.78 -11.77
CA GLY A 232 -5.69 -9.25 -11.80
C GLY A 232 -5.80 -7.89 -12.49
N GLU A 233 -6.82 -7.13 -12.16
CA GLU A 233 -7.07 -5.83 -12.78
C GLU A 233 -5.97 -4.82 -12.44
N ASN A 234 -5.54 -4.77 -11.17
CA ASN A 234 -4.55 -3.79 -10.73
C ASN A 234 -3.15 -4.08 -11.28
N PHE A 235 -2.75 -5.36 -11.34
CA PHE A 235 -1.53 -5.78 -12.03
C PHE A 235 -1.53 -5.32 -13.49
N ARG A 236 -2.62 -5.60 -14.22
CA ARG A 236 -2.75 -5.22 -15.64
C ARG A 236 -2.80 -3.70 -15.81
N ARG A 237 -3.44 -2.98 -14.89
CA ARG A 237 -3.49 -1.51 -14.86
C ARG A 237 -2.08 -0.93 -14.74
N ILE A 238 -1.28 -1.37 -13.77
CA ILE A 238 0.10 -0.89 -13.60
C ILE A 238 0.94 -1.22 -14.85
N CYS A 239 0.86 -2.44 -15.39
CA CYS A 239 1.59 -2.78 -16.61
C CYS A 239 1.19 -1.90 -17.80
N LYS A 240 -0.11 -1.58 -17.94
CA LYS A 240 -0.61 -0.69 -18.99
C LYS A 240 -0.09 0.73 -18.83
N LEU A 241 -0.08 1.26 -17.60
CA LEU A 241 0.46 2.58 -17.30
C LEU A 241 1.95 2.66 -17.63
N ILE A 242 2.73 1.66 -17.19
CA ILE A 242 4.15 1.57 -17.51
C ILE A 242 4.37 1.55 -19.03
N ARG A 243 3.65 0.69 -19.77
CA ARG A 243 3.74 0.66 -21.25
C ARG A 243 3.43 2.00 -21.90
N GLY A 244 2.51 2.78 -21.33
CA GLY A 244 2.17 4.12 -21.81
C GLY A 244 3.32 5.12 -21.68
N GLU A 245 4.16 4.99 -20.65
CA GLU A 245 5.36 5.81 -20.43
C GLU A 245 6.57 5.35 -21.26
N LEU A 246 6.52 4.13 -21.80
CA LEU A 246 7.59 3.52 -22.61
C LEU A 246 7.42 3.73 -24.12
N ALA A 247 6.23 4.15 -24.56
CA ALA A 247 5.86 4.33 -25.97
C ALA A 247 6.11 5.77 -26.43
#